data_AF-A0A9P3G0L8-F1
#
_entry.id   AF-A0A9P3G0L8-F1
#
_cell.length_a   1.000
_cell.length_b   1.000
_cell.length_c   1.000
_cell.angle_alpha   90.00
_cell.angle_beta   90.00
_cell.angle_gamma   90.00
#
_symmetry.space_group_name_H-M   'P 1'
#
loop_
_entity.id
_entity.type
_entity.pdbx_description
1 polymer ?
#
loop_
_entity_poly.entity_id
_entity_poly.type
_entity_poly.pdbx_seq_one_letter_code
_entity_poly.pdbx_strand_id
1 'polypeptide(L)'
;MSSTLPDYYAFLNIPQTATQEEVRVAYRRESLKTHPDRLVNATPDEKRKATERFQAVADAYYVLSDPTRRKEYDALYASRSRQEKADDPNASSNFFSQFAGMFGAAAGAQAGATPPERPDAEHVFADVFEELLRPEVQRHAPWWSWTGAVCGAGLGFIVANVPGLMVGAYAGNRLGAVRDAKGKSVAAVFSQLGGDQKAQILRALAAKVLGSAF
;
A
#
# COMPACT_ATOMS: atom_id res chain seq x y z
N MET A 1 1.33 -40.48 -11.10
CA MET A 1 1.41 -39.50 -10.00
C MET A 1 0.67 -38.27 -10.47
N SER A 2 -0.48 -37.97 -9.87
CA SER A 2 -1.26 -36.79 -10.26
C SER A 2 -0.51 -35.54 -9.79
N SER A 3 -0.01 -34.72 -10.72
CA SER A 3 0.60 -33.43 -10.37
C SER A 3 -0.49 -32.48 -9.93
N THR A 4 -0.59 -32.26 -8.63
CA THR A 4 -1.59 -31.37 -8.02
C THR A 4 -1.20 -29.92 -8.25
N LEU A 5 -2.11 -29.11 -8.79
CA LEU A 5 -1.91 -27.69 -9.01
C LEU A 5 -2.20 -26.93 -7.69
N PRO A 6 -1.25 -26.13 -7.17
CA PRO A 6 -1.47 -25.33 -5.96
C PRO A 6 -2.54 -24.27 -6.21
N ASP A 7 -3.49 -24.13 -5.29
CA ASP A 7 -4.50 -23.06 -5.37
C ASP A 7 -3.98 -21.76 -4.74
N TYR A 8 -3.33 -20.92 -5.56
CA TYR A 8 -2.76 -19.65 -5.13
C TYR A 8 -3.79 -18.61 -4.69
N TYR A 9 -5.02 -18.71 -5.21
CA TYR A 9 -6.13 -17.86 -4.78
C TYR A 9 -6.59 -18.23 -3.37
N ALA A 10 -6.61 -19.53 -3.05
CA ALA A 10 -6.89 -20.02 -1.71
C ALA A 10 -5.78 -19.60 -0.72
N PHE A 11 -4.50 -19.73 -1.09
CA PHE A 11 -3.37 -19.33 -0.24
C PHE A 11 -3.40 -17.85 0.14
N LEU A 12 -3.78 -16.97 -0.79
CA LEU A 12 -3.92 -15.53 -0.53
C LEU A 12 -5.32 -15.15 0.02
N ASN A 13 -6.25 -16.10 0.06
CA ASN A 13 -7.63 -15.92 0.50
C ASN A 13 -8.33 -14.76 -0.25
N ILE A 14 -8.24 -14.81 -1.58
CA ILE A 14 -8.81 -13.83 -2.52
C ILE A 14 -9.60 -14.52 -3.63
N PRO A 15 -10.59 -13.85 -4.24
CA PRO A 15 -11.27 -14.37 -5.42
C PRO A 15 -10.37 -14.32 -6.66
N GLN A 16 -10.66 -15.18 -7.65
CA GLN A 16 -9.98 -15.16 -8.96
C GLN A 16 -10.14 -13.83 -9.72
N THR A 17 -11.19 -13.06 -9.39
CA THR A 17 -11.47 -11.73 -9.96
C THR A 17 -10.65 -10.61 -9.29
N ALA A 18 -9.83 -10.91 -8.29
CA ALA A 18 -9.09 -9.90 -7.54
C ALA A 18 -8.13 -9.09 -8.43
N THR A 19 -8.05 -7.80 -8.17
CA THR A 19 -7.12 -6.86 -8.80
C THR A 19 -5.68 -7.08 -8.32
N GLN A 20 -4.68 -6.52 -9.03
CA GLN A 20 -3.28 -6.61 -8.60
C GLN A 20 -3.05 -5.93 -7.24
N GLU A 21 -3.74 -4.83 -6.96
CA GLU A 21 -3.66 -4.15 -5.67
C GLU A 21 -4.18 -5.04 -4.54
N GLU A 22 -5.31 -5.73 -4.75
CA GLU A 22 -5.85 -6.68 -3.78
C GLU A 22 -4.92 -7.88 -3.56
N VAL A 23 -4.24 -8.37 -4.60
CA VAL A 23 -3.21 -9.42 -4.48
C VAL A 23 -2.04 -8.95 -3.60
N ARG A 24 -1.56 -7.71 -3.77
CA ARG A 24 -0.49 -7.12 -2.95
C ARG A 24 -0.91 -6.97 -1.48
N VAL A 25 -2.13 -6.47 -1.25
CA VAL A 25 -2.67 -6.29 0.11
C VAL A 25 -2.90 -7.64 0.80
N ALA A 26 -3.42 -8.63 0.07
CA ALA A 26 -3.64 -9.98 0.57
C ALA A 26 -2.32 -10.67 0.93
N TYR A 27 -1.30 -10.56 0.08
CA TYR A 27 0.05 -11.04 0.37
C TYR A 27 0.59 -10.45 1.68
N ARG A 28 0.51 -9.13 1.87
CA ARG A 28 0.92 -8.48 3.12
C ARG A 28 0.22 -9.10 4.34
N ARG A 29 -1.10 -9.28 4.26
CA ARG A 29 -1.92 -9.82 5.35
C ARG A 29 -1.55 -11.26 5.70
N GLU A 30 -1.40 -12.12 4.69
CA GLU A 30 -1.09 -13.54 4.91
C GLU A 30 0.37 -13.77 5.30
N SER A 31 1.30 -13.00 4.77
CA SER A 31 2.71 -13.02 5.17
C SER A 31 2.90 -12.63 6.64
N LEU A 32 2.20 -11.60 7.12
CA LEU A 32 2.21 -11.21 8.54
C LEU A 32 1.56 -12.25 9.47
N LYS A 33 0.65 -13.08 8.96
CA LYS A 33 0.04 -14.18 9.74
C LYS A 33 0.96 -15.38 9.83
N THR A 34 1.70 -15.65 8.77
CA THR A 34 2.46 -16.88 8.59
C THR A 34 3.93 -16.72 9.00
N HIS A 35 4.36 -15.50 9.35
CA HIS A 35 5.74 -15.21 9.72
C HIS A 35 6.23 -16.05 10.92
N PRO A 36 7.40 -16.72 10.80
CA PRO A 36 7.93 -17.61 11.85
C PRO A 36 8.27 -16.86 13.16
N ASP A 37 8.56 -15.56 13.09
CA ASP A 37 8.81 -14.72 14.28
C ASP A 37 7.57 -14.57 15.18
N ARG A 38 6.35 -14.77 14.66
CA ARG A 38 5.15 -14.81 15.53
C ARG A 38 5.04 -16.10 16.33
N LEU A 39 5.84 -17.11 15.98
CA LEU A 39 5.80 -18.45 16.54
C LEU A 39 7.01 -18.71 17.47
N VAL A 40 7.45 -17.69 18.21
CA VAL A 40 8.59 -17.80 19.15
C VAL A 40 8.45 -19.00 20.11
N ASN A 41 7.22 -19.27 20.57
CA ASN A 41 6.87 -20.32 21.52
C ASN A 41 6.37 -21.64 20.89
N ALA A 42 6.41 -21.75 19.56
CA ALA A 42 5.87 -22.91 18.85
C ALA A 42 6.90 -24.04 18.71
N THR A 43 6.41 -25.26 18.56
CA THR A 43 7.21 -26.45 18.32
C THR A 43 8.00 -26.36 17.00
N PRO A 44 9.12 -27.10 16.84
CA PRO A 44 9.89 -27.11 15.60
C PRO A 44 9.05 -27.47 14.36
N ASP A 45 8.07 -28.37 14.50
CA ASP A 45 7.15 -28.76 13.43
C ASP A 45 6.19 -27.63 13.03
N GLU A 46 5.72 -26.84 13.99
CA GLU A 46 4.88 -25.68 13.72
C GLU A 46 5.67 -24.57 13.02
N LYS A 47 6.91 -24.33 13.43
CA LYS A 47 7.82 -23.40 12.75
C LYS A 47 8.07 -23.83 11.31
N ARG A 48 8.32 -25.12 11.08
CA ARG A 48 8.50 -25.68 9.73
C ARG A 48 7.25 -25.50 8.86
N LYS A 49 6.06 -25.85 9.38
CA LYS A 49 4.79 -25.66 8.65
C LYS A 49 4.51 -24.19 8.33
N ALA A 50 4.88 -23.29 9.22
CA ALA A 50 4.77 -21.85 8.98
C ALA A 50 5.73 -21.40 7.88
N THR A 51 6.99 -21.85 7.90
CA THR A 51 7.94 -21.57 6.81
C THR A 51 7.43 -22.10 5.47
N GLU A 52 6.92 -23.33 5.42
CA GLU A 52 6.36 -23.93 4.20
C GLU A 52 5.17 -23.12 3.66
N ARG A 53 4.23 -22.72 4.54
CA ARG A 53 3.11 -21.85 4.15
C ARG A 53 3.56 -20.45 3.72
N PHE A 54 4.56 -19.87 4.38
CA PHE A 54 5.09 -18.56 4.03
C PHE A 54 5.71 -18.58 2.62
N GLN A 55 6.45 -19.64 2.30
CA GLN A 55 6.96 -19.87 0.96
C GLN A 55 5.84 -20.04 -0.07
N ALA A 56 4.78 -20.79 0.24
CA ALA A 56 3.63 -20.94 -0.65
C ALA A 56 2.91 -19.60 -0.92
N VAL A 57 2.82 -18.73 0.09
CA VAL A 57 2.27 -17.37 -0.04
C VAL A 57 3.16 -16.48 -0.93
N ALA A 58 4.48 -16.60 -0.83
CA ALA A 58 5.42 -15.91 -1.72
C ALA A 58 5.36 -16.42 -3.17
N ASP A 59 5.25 -17.74 -3.37
CA ASP A 59 5.04 -18.32 -4.70
C ASP A 59 3.75 -17.79 -5.34
N ALA A 60 2.66 -17.76 -4.56
CA ALA A 60 1.37 -17.24 -5.00
C ALA A 60 1.48 -15.78 -5.47
N TYR A 61 2.19 -14.96 -4.70
CA TYR A 61 2.45 -13.58 -5.08
C TYR A 61 3.30 -13.47 -6.35
N TYR A 62 4.36 -14.27 -6.50
CA TYR A 62 5.21 -14.25 -7.70
C TYR A 62 4.45 -14.55 -8.99
N VAL A 63 3.49 -15.48 -8.92
CA VAL A 63 2.67 -15.88 -10.07
C VAL A 63 1.54 -14.90 -10.34
N LEU A 64 0.85 -14.42 -9.30
CA LEU A 64 -0.35 -13.58 -9.45
C LEU A 64 -0.05 -12.07 -9.58
N SER A 65 1.15 -11.61 -9.19
CA SER A 65 1.56 -10.20 -9.30
C SER A 65 1.81 -9.77 -10.74
N ASP A 66 2.40 -10.63 -11.57
CA ASP A 66 2.68 -10.34 -12.97
C ASP A 66 1.50 -10.76 -13.87
N PRO A 67 0.97 -9.86 -14.72
CA PRO A 67 -0.19 -10.16 -15.56
C PRO A 67 0.07 -11.24 -16.61
N THR A 68 1.31 -11.44 -17.05
CA THR A 68 1.72 -12.49 -17.98
C THR A 68 1.74 -13.84 -17.26
N ARG A 69 2.39 -13.90 -16.10
CA ARG A 69 2.44 -15.14 -15.29
C ARG A 69 1.05 -15.56 -14.81
N ARG A 70 0.22 -14.58 -14.41
CA ARG A 70 -1.16 -14.82 -14.01
C ARG A 70 -1.98 -15.44 -15.14
N LYS A 71 -1.85 -14.96 -16.38
CA LYS A 71 -2.57 -15.53 -17.53
C LYS A 71 -2.22 -16.99 -17.78
N GLU A 72 -0.92 -17.32 -17.76
CA GLU A 72 -0.46 -18.69 -17.94
C GLU A 72 -0.95 -19.60 -16.80
N TYR A 73 -0.88 -19.11 -15.56
CA TYR A 73 -1.43 -19.81 -14.41
C TYR A 73 -2.94 -20.01 -14.53
N ASP A 74 -3.69 -18.99 -14.96
CA ASP A 74 -5.14 -19.05 -15.14
C ASP A 74 -5.54 -20.07 -16.22
N ALA A 75 -4.75 -20.18 -17.30
CA ALA A 75 -4.94 -21.20 -18.33
C ALA A 75 -4.73 -22.63 -17.77
N LEU A 76 -3.69 -22.83 -16.96
CA LEU A 76 -3.47 -24.10 -16.25
C LEU A 76 -4.57 -24.35 -15.20
N TYR A 77 -4.99 -23.32 -14.47
CA TYR A 77 -6.02 -23.40 -13.45
C TYR A 77 -7.38 -23.77 -14.05
N ALA A 78 -7.72 -23.25 -15.24
CA ALA A 78 -8.96 -23.56 -15.94
C ALA A 78 -8.99 -24.98 -16.54
N SER A 79 -7.83 -25.48 -16.99
CA SER A 79 -7.70 -26.82 -17.58
C SER A 79 -7.67 -27.96 -16.56
N ARG A 80 -7.45 -27.64 -15.28
CA ARG A 80 -7.37 -28.62 -14.18
C ARG A 80 -8.71 -28.80 -13.47
N SER A 81 -9.05 -30.06 -13.18
CA SER A 81 -10.24 -30.38 -12.39
C SER A 81 -10.09 -29.91 -10.93
N ARG A 82 -11.21 -29.69 -10.22
CA ARG A 82 -11.18 -29.26 -8.81
C ARG A 82 -10.45 -30.27 -7.90
N GLN A 83 -10.46 -31.56 -8.25
CA GLN A 83 -9.77 -32.62 -7.51
C GLN A 83 -8.25 -32.59 -7.69
N GLU A 84 -7.77 -31.94 -8.75
CA GLU A 84 -6.34 -31.73 -9.01
C GLU A 84 -5.83 -30.42 -8.42
N LYS A 85 -6.69 -29.63 -7.75
CA LYS A 85 -6.32 -28.40 -7.05
C LYS A 85 -6.17 -28.70 -5.57
N ALA A 86 -5.00 -28.41 -4.99
CA ALA A 86 -4.77 -28.59 -3.56
C ALA A 86 -4.22 -27.34 -2.89
N ASP A 87 -4.64 -27.16 -1.65
CA ASP A 87 -4.12 -26.17 -0.70
C ASP A 87 -3.00 -26.81 0.14
N ASP A 88 -2.01 -27.39 -0.55
CA ASP A 88 -0.86 -28.04 0.08
C ASP A 88 0.43 -27.25 -0.23
N PRO A 89 1.14 -26.71 0.77
CA PRO A 89 2.40 -26.00 0.57
C PRO A 89 3.48 -26.80 -0.17
N ASN A 90 3.45 -28.13 -0.06
CA ASN A 90 4.43 -28.99 -0.72
C ASN A 90 4.11 -29.22 -2.21
N ALA A 91 2.86 -29.01 -2.62
CA ALA A 91 2.49 -28.96 -4.04
C ALA A 91 2.95 -27.64 -4.68
N SER A 92 2.99 -26.54 -3.91
CA SER A 92 3.42 -25.23 -4.40
C SER A 92 4.89 -25.21 -4.78
N SER A 93 5.76 -25.83 -3.98
CA SER A 93 7.21 -25.88 -4.22
C SER A 93 7.56 -26.58 -5.53
N ASN A 94 7.00 -27.77 -5.77
CA ASN A 94 7.23 -28.55 -6.98
C ASN A 94 6.68 -27.86 -8.23
N PHE A 95 5.48 -27.28 -8.15
CA PHE A 95 4.89 -26.52 -9.24
C PHE A 95 5.71 -25.25 -9.54
N PHE A 96 6.13 -24.53 -8.51
CA PHE A 96 6.89 -23.29 -8.66
C PHE A 96 8.20 -23.53 -9.43
N SER A 97 8.98 -24.55 -9.07
CA SER A 97 10.23 -24.85 -9.79
C SER A 97 10.00 -25.14 -11.27
N GLN A 98 8.93 -25.85 -11.62
CA GLN A 98 8.56 -26.13 -13.01
C GLN A 98 8.07 -24.86 -13.73
N PHE A 99 7.21 -24.07 -13.08
CA PHE A 99 6.64 -22.84 -13.63
C PHE A 99 7.70 -21.76 -13.83
N ALA A 100 8.55 -21.52 -12.82
CA ALA A 100 9.67 -20.59 -12.86
C ALA A 100 10.73 -21.04 -13.87
N GLY A 101 10.99 -22.35 -14.01
CA GLY A 101 11.86 -22.88 -15.06
C GLY A 101 11.34 -22.58 -16.46
N MET A 102 10.03 -22.68 -16.68
CA MET A 102 9.40 -22.35 -17.96
C MET A 102 9.44 -20.84 -18.26
N PHE A 103 9.14 -19.99 -17.28
CA PHE A 103 9.21 -18.53 -17.44
C PHE A 103 10.64 -17.99 -17.51
N GLY A 104 11.58 -18.61 -16.77
CA GLY A 104 13.00 -18.29 -16.78
C GLY A 104 13.66 -18.70 -18.09
N ALA A 105 13.29 -19.86 -18.65
CA ALA A 105 13.72 -20.26 -19.99
C ALA A 105 13.12 -19.36 -21.08
N ALA A 106 11.89 -18.87 -20.91
CA ALA A 106 11.27 -17.91 -21.83
C ALA A 106 11.87 -16.49 -21.73
N ALA A 107 12.41 -16.09 -20.57
CA ALA A 107 13.08 -14.81 -20.36
C ALA A 107 14.59 -14.84 -20.69
N GLY A 108 15.16 -16.03 -20.94
CA GLY A 108 16.61 -16.31 -20.83
C GLY A 108 17.36 -16.64 -22.13
N ALA A 109 17.02 -16.06 -23.28
CA ALA A 109 17.90 -16.10 -24.45
C ALA A 109 19.12 -15.13 -24.34
N GLN A 110 19.20 -14.32 -23.29
CA GLN A 110 20.33 -13.41 -23.01
C GLN A 110 20.60 -13.33 -21.50
N ALA A 111 21.45 -14.22 -20.98
CA ALA A 111 22.41 -14.02 -19.88
C ALA A 111 22.71 -15.38 -19.24
N GLY A 112 24.00 -15.70 -19.08
CA GLY A 112 24.47 -16.95 -18.48
C GLY A 112 23.85 -17.19 -17.10
N ALA A 113 23.17 -18.32 -16.95
CA ALA A 113 22.24 -18.57 -15.85
C ALA A 113 22.93 -19.25 -14.65
N THR A 114 22.95 -18.55 -13.52
CA THR A 114 22.68 -19.17 -12.22
C THR A 114 21.33 -19.90 -12.30
N PRO A 115 21.14 -21.07 -11.65
CA PRO A 115 19.84 -21.72 -11.57
C PRO A 115 18.78 -20.71 -11.10
N PRO A 116 17.49 -20.83 -11.50
CA PRO A 116 16.44 -20.00 -10.96
C PRO A 116 16.32 -20.29 -9.46
N GLU A 117 17.05 -19.53 -8.65
CA GLU A 117 16.97 -19.55 -7.21
C GLU A 117 15.58 -19.05 -6.86
N ARG A 118 14.87 -19.83 -6.04
CA ARG A 118 13.52 -19.46 -5.60
C ARG A 118 13.63 -18.07 -4.96
N PRO A 119 12.79 -17.11 -5.33
CA PRO A 119 12.89 -15.78 -4.77
C PRO A 119 12.72 -15.92 -3.25
N ASP A 120 13.71 -15.46 -2.50
CA ASP A 120 13.70 -15.53 -1.05
C ASP A 120 12.44 -14.84 -0.54
N ALA A 121 11.54 -15.64 0.04
CA ALA A 121 10.22 -15.16 0.47
C ALA A 121 10.33 -13.98 1.44
N GLU A 122 11.40 -13.92 2.23
CA GLU A 122 11.69 -12.83 3.16
C GLU A 122 12.10 -11.54 2.44
N HIS A 123 12.87 -11.63 1.35
CA HIS A 123 13.22 -10.47 0.51
C HIS A 123 12.02 -9.98 -0.31
N VAL A 124 11.24 -10.88 -0.90
CA VAL A 124 9.99 -10.51 -1.60
C VAL A 124 9.01 -9.85 -0.62
N PHE A 125 8.94 -10.34 0.61
CA PHE A 125 8.17 -9.68 1.66
C PHE A 125 8.72 -8.29 1.98
N ALA A 126 10.02 -8.15 2.22
CA ALA A 126 10.65 -6.89 2.56
C ALA A 126 10.44 -5.83 1.47
N ASP A 127 10.66 -6.16 0.19
CA ASP A 127 10.51 -5.24 -0.93
C ASP A 127 9.06 -4.77 -1.10
N VAL A 128 8.11 -5.70 -1.04
CA VAL A 128 6.68 -5.39 -1.16
C VAL A 128 6.19 -4.62 0.07
N PHE A 129 6.70 -4.95 1.25
CA PHE A 129 6.36 -4.25 2.49
C PHE A 129 6.94 -2.85 2.50
N GLU A 130 8.15 -2.64 2.00
CA GLU A 130 8.75 -1.31 1.79
C GLU A 130 7.97 -0.51 0.74
N GLU A 131 7.60 -1.11 -0.40
CA GLU A 131 6.76 -0.46 -1.42
C GLU A 131 5.41 -0.01 -0.83
N LEU A 132 4.85 -0.82 0.06
CA LEU A 132 3.57 -0.56 0.71
C LEU A 132 3.66 0.37 1.93
N LEU A 133 4.82 0.43 2.60
CA LEU A 133 5.14 1.37 3.68
C LEU A 133 5.70 2.68 3.15
N ARG A 134 6.14 2.71 1.89
CA ARG A 134 6.43 3.95 1.19
C ARG A 134 5.17 4.78 1.37
N PRO A 135 5.25 5.93 2.08
CA PRO A 135 4.07 6.73 2.29
C PRO A 135 3.57 7.06 0.90
N GLU A 136 2.42 6.47 0.51
CA GLU A 136 1.62 7.01 -0.58
C GLU A 136 1.48 8.47 -0.19
N VAL A 137 2.19 9.34 -0.92
CA VAL A 137 2.22 10.77 -0.64
C VAL A 137 0.76 11.17 -0.55
N GLN A 138 0.30 11.43 0.68
CA GLN A 138 -1.09 11.79 0.93
C GLN A 138 -1.40 12.90 -0.05
N ARG A 139 -2.27 12.63 -1.02
CA ARG A 139 -2.81 13.66 -1.91
C ARG A 139 -3.69 14.53 -1.04
N HIS A 140 -3.05 15.41 -0.27
CA HIS A 140 -3.64 16.55 0.37
C HIS A 140 -4.40 17.28 -0.72
N ALA A 141 -5.73 17.31 -0.61
CA ALA A 141 -6.54 18.11 -1.50
C ALA A 141 -6.00 19.54 -1.41
N PRO A 142 -5.43 20.12 -2.49
CA PRO A 142 -4.62 21.32 -2.42
C PRO A 142 -5.49 22.57 -2.34
N TRP A 143 -6.65 22.47 -1.67
CA TRP A 143 -7.63 23.54 -1.68
C TRP A 143 -7.11 24.76 -0.92
N TRP A 144 -6.38 24.57 0.19
CA TRP A 144 -5.69 25.67 0.88
C TRP A 144 -4.37 26.07 0.23
N SER A 145 -3.69 25.17 -0.48
CA SER A 145 -2.51 25.52 -1.28
C SER A 145 -2.89 26.45 -2.45
N TRP A 146 -3.97 26.12 -3.15
CA TRP A 146 -4.52 26.94 -4.24
C TRP A 146 -5.09 28.27 -3.73
N THR A 147 -5.84 28.23 -2.62
CA THR A 147 -6.32 29.47 -1.97
C THR A 147 -5.17 30.36 -1.51
N GLY A 148 -4.14 29.77 -0.90
CA GLY A 148 -2.93 30.47 -0.48
C GLY A 148 -2.18 31.09 -1.66
N ALA A 149 -2.08 30.38 -2.79
CA ALA A 149 -1.48 30.90 -4.01
C ALA A 149 -2.23 32.12 -4.57
N VAL A 150 -3.56 32.06 -4.62
CA VAL A 150 -4.40 33.17 -5.13
C VAL A 150 -4.31 34.39 -4.22
N CYS A 151 -4.38 34.21 -2.91
CA CYS A 151 -4.24 35.32 -1.96
C CYS A 151 -2.83 35.92 -1.97
N GLY A 152 -1.80 35.08 -2.03
CA GLY A 152 -0.41 35.51 -2.12
C GLY A 152 -0.12 36.28 -3.41
N ALA A 153 -0.67 35.83 -4.53
CA ALA A 153 -0.58 36.52 -5.82
C ALA A 153 -1.17 37.94 -5.75
N GLY A 154 -2.36 38.08 -5.15
CA GLY A 154 -3.02 39.38 -5.00
C GLY A 154 -2.22 40.36 -4.14
N LEU A 155 -1.72 39.92 -2.98
CA LEU A 155 -0.90 40.77 -2.11
C LEU A 155 0.46 41.12 -2.74
N GLY A 156 1.09 40.15 -3.40
CA GLY A 156 2.33 40.37 -4.13
C GLY A 156 2.16 41.39 -5.26
N PHE A 157 1.04 41.33 -5.98
CA PHE A 157 0.73 42.29 -7.04
C PHE A 157 0.52 43.72 -6.52
N ILE A 158 -0.14 43.87 -5.37
CA ILE A 158 -0.33 45.19 -4.75
C ILE A 158 1.01 45.82 -4.35
N VAL A 159 1.97 45.01 -3.88
CA VAL A 159 3.26 45.51 -3.38
C VAL A 159 4.28 45.79 -4.49
N ALA A 160 4.36 44.93 -5.51
CA ALA A 160 5.38 45.04 -6.55
C ALA A 160 4.90 44.64 -7.95
N ASN A 161 3.60 44.81 -8.24
CA ASN A 161 2.99 44.57 -9.55
C ASN A 161 3.30 43.15 -10.07
N VAL A 162 3.59 42.98 -11.37
CA VAL A 162 3.80 41.65 -11.98
C VAL A 162 4.94 40.83 -11.33
N PRO A 163 6.12 41.41 -11.02
CA PRO A 163 7.16 40.67 -10.27
C PRO A 163 6.71 40.22 -8.88
N GLY A 164 5.98 41.07 -8.16
CA GLY A 164 5.48 40.75 -6.84
C GLY A 164 4.42 39.65 -6.85
N LEU A 165 3.57 39.61 -7.89
CA LEU A 165 2.54 38.58 -8.07
C LEU A 165 3.13 37.17 -8.05
N MET A 166 4.22 36.95 -8.80
CA MET A 166 4.83 35.62 -8.93
C MET A 166 5.48 35.15 -7.62
N VAL A 167 6.18 36.07 -6.94
CA VAL A 167 6.81 35.78 -5.64
C VAL A 167 5.75 35.55 -4.56
N GLY A 168 4.70 36.36 -4.55
CA GLY A 168 3.58 36.24 -3.62
C GLY A 168 2.79 34.95 -3.82
N ALA A 169 2.52 34.55 -5.07
CA ALA A 169 1.85 33.30 -5.40
C ALA A 169 2.63 32.08 -4.90
N TYR A 170 3.94 32.08 -5.11
CA TYR A 170 4.82 31.00 -4.68
C TYR A 170 4.90 30.89 -3.15
N ALA A 171 5.07 32.03 -2.46
CA ALA A 171 5.09 32.07 -1.00
C ALA A 171 3.73 31.66 -0.39
N GLY A 172 2.63 32.11 -0.98
CA GLY A 172 1.27 31.76 -0.55
C GLY A 172 0.94 30.27 -0.72
N ASN A 173 1.36 29.66 -1.83
CA ASN A 173 1.19 28.23 -2.07
C ASN A 173 1.94 27.37 -1.04
N ARG A 174 3.19 27.75 -0.71
CA ARG A 174 4.01 27.05 0.29
C ARG A 174 3.43 27.14 1.70
N LEU A 175 2.88 28.30 2.09
CA LEU A 175 2.24 28.47 3.40
C LEU A 175 0.91 27.71 3.51
N GLY A 176 0.13 27.66 2.42
CA GLY A 176 -1.09 26.85 2.34
C GLY A 176 -0.79 25.35 2.52
N ALA A 177 0.26 24.85 1.86
CA ALA A 177 0.69 23.46 1.99
C ALA A 177 1.14 23.08 3.42
N VAL A 178 1.79 24.01 4.15
CA VAL A 178 2.20 23.78 5.55
C VAL A 178 1.00 23.68 6.50
N ARG A 179 -0.11 24.38 6.19
CA ARG A 179 -1.36 24.29 6.97
C ARG A 179 -2.09 22.97 6.72
N ASP A 180 -2.18 22.55 5.45
CA ASP A 180 -2.77 21.26 5.08
C ASP A 180 -2.03 20.10 5.75
N ALA A 181 -0.70 20.19 5.87
CA ALA A 181 0.12 19.19 6.55
C ALA A 181 -0.13 19.07 8.07
N LYS A 182 -0.71 20.08 8.74
CA LYS A 182 -0.90 20.09 10.21
C LYS A 182 -2.33 19.77 10.69
N GLY A 183 -3.29 19.62 9.77
CA GLY A 183 -4.47 18.74 9.92
C GLY A 183 -5.32 18.78 11.21
N LYS A 184 -5.67 19.93 11.80
CA LYS A 184 -6.79 20.01 12.76
C LYS A 184 -7.72 21.18 12.42
N SER A 185 -8.98 20.88 12.09
CA SER A 185 -9.98 21.91 11.80
C SER A 185 -10.40 22.62 13.09
N VAL A 186 -10.64 23.93 13.00
CA VAL A 186 -11.12 24.74 14.15
C VAL A 186 -12.45 24.19 14.67
N ALA A 187 -13.30 23.63 13.81
CA ALA A 187 -14.52 22.94 14.20
C ALA A 187 -14.25 21.68 15.05
N ALA A 188 -13.23 20.89 14.70
CA ALA A 188 -12.86 19.71 15.48
C ALA A 188 -12.33 20.10 16.87
N VAL A 189 -11.46 21.11 16.95
CA VAL A 189 -10.92 21.62 18.24
C VAL A 189 -12.02 22.28 19.08
N PHE A 190 -12.91 23.06 18.44
CA PHE A 190 -14.03 23.68 19.12
C PHE A 190 -15.02 22.64 19.65
N SER A 191 -15.28 21.55 18.90
CA SER A 191 -16.17 20.47 19.34
C SER A 191 -15.64 19.72 20.57
N GLN A 192 -14.31 19.63 20.72
CA GLN A 192 -13.63 18.95 21.83
C GLN A 192 -13.55 19.77 23.14
N LEU A 193 -13.90 21.06 23.12
CA LEU A 193 -13.92 21.89 24.33
C LEU A 193 -15.19 21.65 25.17
N GLY A 194 -15.03 21.68 26.50
CA GLY A 194 -16.16 21.62 27.45
C GLY A 194 -17.08 22.83 27.32
N GLY A 195 -18.35 22.69 27.75
CA GLY A 195 -19.40 23.70 27.58
C GLY A 195 -19.01 25.10 28.07
N ASP A 196 -18.31 25.19 29.20
CA ASP A 196 -17.87 26.46 29.78
C ASP A 196 -16.79 27.16 28.96
N GLN A 197 -15.86 26.40 28.36
CA GLN A 197 -14.81 26.96 27.50
C GLN A 197 -15.37 27.45 26.16
N LYS A 198 -16.36 26.76 25.59
CA LYS A 198 -17.08 27.23 24.39
C LYS A 198 -17.77 28.57 24.65
N ALA A 199 -18.43 28.72 25.79
CA ALA A 199 -19.13 29.94 26.17
C ALA A 199 -18.17 31.12 26.41
N GLN A 200 -17.00 30.88 27.02
CA GLN A 200 -15.98 31.92 27.21
C GLN A 200 -15.37 32.39 25.90
N ILE A 201 -15.09 31.48 24.97
CA ILE A 201 -14.55 31.84 23.65
C ILE A 201 -15.58 32.62 22.83
N LEU A 202 -16.85 32.18 22.83
CA LEU A 202 -17.92 32.90 22.15
C LEU A 202 -18.17 34.27 22.76
N ARG A 203 -18.12 34.40 24.10
CA ARG A 203 -18.21 35.70 24.79
C ARG A 203 -17.02 36.60 24.47
N ALA A 204 -15.80 36.07 24.48
CA ALA A 204 -14.60 36.85 24.15
C ALA A 204 -14.61 37.31 22.69
N LEU A 205 -15.11 36.48 21.77
CA LEU A 205 -15.24 36.82 20.36
C LEU A 205 -16.35 37.85 20.13
N ALA A 206 -17.50 37.69 20.80
CA ALA A 206 -18.60 38.66 20.78
C ALA A 206 -18.17 40.00 21.38
N ALA A 207 -17.44 40.00 22.50
CA ALA A 207 -16.91 41.21 23.12
C ALA A 207 -15.89 41.92 22.23
N LYS A 208 -15.07 41.16 21.48
CA LYS A 208 -14.07 41.75 20.58
C LYS A 208 -14.68 42.30 19.28
N VAL A 209 -15.78 41.73 18.81
CA VAL A 209 -16.48 42.18 17.58
C VAL A 209 -17.48 43.31 17.89
N LEU A 210 -18.14 43.28 19.04
CA LEU A 210 -19.06 44.33 19.48
C LEU A 210 -18.32 45.51 20.14
N GLY A 211 -17.19 45.25 20.81
CA GLY A 211 -16.32 46.28 21.37
C GLY A 211 -15.45 46.99 20.33
N SER A 212 -15.42 46.52 19.08
CA SER A 212 -14.78 47.22 17.95
C SER A 212 -15.78 47.98 17.08
N ALA A 213 -17.03 48.11 17.52
CA ALA A 213 -18.11 48.77 16.78
C ALA A 213 -18.69 50.02 17.47
N PHE A 214 -18.04 50.53 18.51
CA PHE A 214 -18.26 51.88 19.07
C PHE A 214 -16.94 52.49 19.50
#